data_AF-A0AA95SIS7-F1
#
_entry.id   AF-A0AA95SIS7-F1
#
_cell.length_a   1.000
_cell.length_b   1.000
_cell.length_c   1.000
_cell.angle_alpha   90.00
_cell.angle_beta   90.00
_cell.angle_gamma   90.00
#
_symmetry.space_group_name_H-M   'P 1'
#
loop_
_entity.id
_entity.type
_entity.pdbx_description
1 polymer ?
#
loop_
_entity_poly.entity_id
_entity_poly.type
_entity_poly.pdbx_seq_one_letter_code
_entity_poly.pdbx_strand_id
1 'polypeptide(L)'
;MLNVKEVTEQLRAGGITDSEQVVIRWILDGKIKARRTKHLNLEYSINPVDLASFILEKKIEFKTKKFGIDFHQWEKTFHENQKFKEEIEQLKTSIRIEQAKNRSLKRMLKAEYALSDTPPLTLTSLLGLEPGADMDSIRKEYKKILKALHPDRGGDERLFKVFYDHYEKVKDPAKS
;
A
#
# COMPACT_ATOMS: atom_id res chain seq x y z
N MET A 1 -34.87 -29.12 9.50
CA MET A 1 -34.75 -30.05 8.36
C MET A 1 -35.72 -29.55 7.30
N LEU A 2 -35.31 -29.47 6.05
CA LEU A 2 -36.07 -28.90 4.94
C LEU A 2 -36.44 -29.98 3.93
N ASN A 3 -37.59 -29.83 3.28
CA ASN A 3 -37.99 -30.68 2.16
C ASN A 3 -37.54 -30.09 0.80
N VAL A 4 -37.67 -30.87 -0.27
CA VAL A 4 -37.22 -30.45 -1.62
C VAL A 4 -37.91 -29.16 -2.09
N LYS A 5 -39.19 -28.94 -1.76
CA LYS A 5 -39.92 -27.72 -2.13
C LYS A 5 -39.37 -26.49 -1.43
N GLU A 6 -39.23 -26.56 -0.11
CA GLU A 6 -38.66 -25.50 0.72
C GLU A 6 -37.22 -25.16 0.28
N VAL A 7 -36.43 -26.18 -0.05
CA VAL A 7 -35.08 -26.00 -0.59
C VAL A 7 -35.11 -25.30 -1.96
N THR A 8 -36.05 -25.65 -2.83
CA THR A 8 -36.20 -25.02 -4.15
C THR A 8 -36.62 -23.56 -4.02
N GLU A 9 -37.51 -23.22 -3.09
CA GLU A 9 -37.88 -21.83 -2.81
C GLU A 9 -36.68 -21.00 -2.32
N GLN A 10 -35.86 -21.55 -1.42
CA GLN A 10 -34.65 -20.87 -0.95
C GLN A 10 -33.60 -20.70 -2.05
N LEU A 11 -33.42 -21.71 -2.91
CA LEU A 11 -32.53 -21.62 -4.06
C LEU A 11 -33.04 -20.62 -5.11
N ARG A 12 -34.36 -20.50 -5.28
CA ARG A 12 -35.00 -19.50 -6.14
C ARG A 12 -34.78 -18.08 -5.61
N ALA A 13 -35.00 -17.87 -4.32
CA ALA A 13 -34.70 -16.59 -3.66
C ALA A 13 -33.21 -16.22 -3.76
N GLY A 14 -32.33 -17.24 -3.80
CA GLY A 14 -30.90 -17.07 -4.04
C GLY A 14 -30.50 -16.81 -5.49
N GLY A 15 -31.43 -16.88 -6.45
CA GLY A 15 -31.18 -16.75 -7.89
C GLY A 15 -30.40 -17.93 -8.50
N ILE A 16 -30.45 -19.12 -7.88
CA ILE A 16 -29.64 -20.28 -8.25
C ILE A 16 -30.42 -21.24 -9.18
N THR A 17 -31.60 -21.69 -8.75
CA THR A 17 -32.51 -22.53 -9.54
C THR A 17 -33.93 -22.38 -9.02
N ASP A 18 -34.92 -22.51 -9.89
CA ASP A 18 -36.34 -22.48 -9.58
C ASP A 18 -37.04 -23.84 -9.78
N SER A 19 -36.28 -24.86 -10.22
CA SER A 19 -36.77 -26.19 -10.58
C SER A 19 -36.43 -27.25 -9.52
N GLU A 20 -37.48 -27.90 -8.99
CA GLU A 20 -37.37 -29.03 -8.05
C GLU A 20 -36.61 -30.22 -8.66
N GLN A 21 -36.76 -30.46 -9.97
CA GLN A 21 -36.07 -31.56 -10.66
C GLN A 21 -34.54 -31.37 -10.65
N VAL A 22 -34.07 -30.13 -10.77
CA VAL A 22 -32.65 -29.80 -10.68
C VAL A 22 -32.14 -30.04 -9.27
N VAL A 23 -32.93 -29.70 -8.25
CA VAL A 23 -32.59 -29.95 -6.84
C VAL A 23 -32.49 -31.45 -6.56
N ILE A 24 -33.46 -32.24 -7.03
CA ILE A 24 -33.43 -33.71 -6.92
C ILE A 24 -32.18 -34.28 -7.60
N ARG A 25 -31.85 -33.79 -8.80
CA ARG A 25 -30.63 -34.21 -9.51
C ARG A 25 -29.38 -33.87 -8.71
N TRP A 26 -29.29 -32.70 -8.08
CA TRP A 26 -28.14 -32.35 -7.22
C TRP A 26 -28.03 -33.19 -5.96
N ILE A 27 -29.16 -33.64 -5.41
CA ILE A 27 -29.18 -34.61 -4.31
C ILE A 27 -28.64 -35.97 -4.80
N LEU A 28 -29.08 -36.44 -5.97
CA LEU A 28 -28.62 -37.69 -6.57
C LEU A 28 -27.13 -37.65 -6.98
N ASP A 29 -26.67 -36.51 -7.50
CA ASP A 29 -25.25 -36.24 -7.81
C ASP A 29 -24.39 -36.11 -6.54
N GLY A 30 -24.98 -36.13 -5.34
CA GLY A 30 -24.27 -35.96 -4.07
C GLY A 30 -23.81 -34.53 -3.76
N LYS A 31 -24.24 -33.54 -4.55
CA LYS A 31 -23.90 -32.11 -4.37
C LYS A 31 -24.63 -31.49 -3.18
N ILE A 32 -25.85 -31.95 -2.91
CA ILE A 32 -26.62 -31.55 -1.72
C ILE A 32 -26.78 -32.78 -0.82
N LYS A 33 -26.31 -32.68 0.42
CA LYS A 33 -26.50 -33.73 1.42
C LYS A 33 -27.96 -33.80 1.86
N ALA A 34 -28.60 -34.94 1.60
CA ALA A 34 -29.96 -35.21 2.03
C ALA A 34 -30.08 -36.62 2.63
N ARG A 35 -31.00 -36.78 3.57
CA ARG A 35 -31.42 -38.08 4.10
C ARG A 35 -32.71 -38.50 3.42
N ARG A 36 -32.79 -39.75 2.96
CA ARG A 36 -34.06 -40.32 2.48
C ARG A 36 -35.01 -40.56 3.63
N THR A 37 -36.26 -40.18 3.46
CA THR A 37 -37.33 -40.36 4.44
C THR A 37 -38.35 -41.37 3.92
N LYS A 38 -38.89 -42.23 4.79
CA LYS A 38 -39.87 -43.28 4.44
C LYS A 38 -41.32 -42.75 4.38
N HIS A 39 -41.53 -41.44 4.48
CA HIS A 39 -42.85 -40.84 4.47
C HIS A 39 -43.32 -40.59 3.03
N LEU A 40 -44.54 -41.02 2.72
CA LEU A 40 -45.14 -41.02 1.37
C LEU A 40 -45.08 -39.68 0.61
N ASN A 41 -44.98 -38.55 1.32
CA ASN A 41 -45.01 -37.20 0.72
C ASN A 41 -43.67 -36.45 0.80
N LEU A 42 -42.63 -37.05 1.41
CA LEU A 42 -41.33 -36.42 1.64
C LEU A 42 -40.24 -37.43 1.33
N GLU A 43 -39.67 -37.36 0.12
CA GLU A 43 -38.68 -38.33 -0.35
C GLU A 43 -37.27 -38.02 0.19
N TYR A 44 -36.98 -36.74 0.44
CA TYR A 44 -35.69 -36.26 0.92
C TYR A 44 -35.83 -35.18 2.00
N SER A 45 -34.95 -35.24 3.00
CA SER A 45 -34.82 -34.29 4.09
C SER A 45 -33.40 -33.71 4.12
N ILE A 46 -33.28 -32.39 4.03
CA ILE A 46 -32.03 -31.65 3.86
C ILE A 46 -31.75 -30.83 5.12
N ASN A 47 -30.49 -30.79 5.54
CA ASN A 47 -30.07 -29.96 6.66
C ASN A 47 -29.93 -28.49 6.21
N PRO A 48 -30.57 -27.52 6.90
CA PRO A 48 -30.43 -26.10 6.58
C PRO A 48 -28.97 -25.60 6.53
N VAL A 49 -28.09 -26.11 7.38
CA VAL A 49 -26.68 -25.70 7.41
C VAL A 49 -25.96 -26.11 6.13
N ASP A 50 -26.13 -27.38 5.72
CA ASP A 50 -25.54 -27.91 4.48
C ASP A 50 -26.09 -27.15 3.24
N LEU A 51 -27.38 -26.82 3.25
CA LEU A 51 -27.99 -26.02 2.18
C LEU A 51 -27.43 -24.60 2.11
N ALA A 52 -27.27 -23.93 3.26
CA ALA A 52 -26.70 -22.59 3.30
C ALA A 52 -25.27 -22.56 2.75
N SER A 53 -24.44 -23.55 3.11
CA SER A 53 -23.10 -23.72 2.55
C SER A 53 -23.13 -23.89 1.04
N PHE A 54 -24.01 -24.75 0.52
CA PHE A 54 -24.17 -24.95 -0.93
C PHE A 54 -24.62 -23.69 -1.68
N ILE A 55 -25.58 -22.94 -1.11
CA ILE A 55 -26.03 -21.65 -1.68
C ILE A 55 -24.88 -20.66 -1.77
N LEU A 56 -24.06 -20.59 -0.73
CA LEU A 56 -22.91 -19.68 -0.67
C LEU A 56 -21.86 -20.07 -1.72
N GLU A 57 -21.55 -21.37 -1.84
CA GLU A 57 -20.63 -21.90 -2.86
C GLU A 57 -21.11 -21.56 -4.29
N LYS A 58 -22.40 -21.76 -4.59
CA LYS A 58 -22.96 -21.44 -5.92
C LYS A 58 -22.92 -19.95 -6.22
N LYS A 59 -23.15 -19.09 -5.23
CA LYS A 59 -23.02 -17.63 -5.39
C LYS A 59 -21.58 -17.21 -5.66
N ILE A 60 -20.61 -17.82 -4.99
CA ILE A 60 -19.18 -17.59 -5.25
C ILE A 60 -18.84 -18.04 -6.67
N GLU A 61 -19.21 -19.27 -7.05
CA GLU A 61 -18.95 -19.80 -8.39
C GLU A 61 -19.54 -18.90 -9.48
N PHE A 62 -20.78 -18.43 -9.31
CA PHE A 62 -21.42 -17.51 -10.23
C PHE A 62 -20.67 -16.18 -10.34
N LYS A 63 -20.29 -15.57 -9.21
CA LYS A 63 -19.53 -14.32 -9.20
C LYS A 63 -18.15 -14.50 -9.85
N THR A 64 -17.44 -15.58 -9.53
CA THR A 64 -16.15 -15.90 -10.12
C THR A 64 -16.24 -16.08 -11.63
N LYS A 65 -17.27 -16.79 -12.13
CA LYS A 65 -17.53 -16.90 -13.56
C LYS A 65 -17.90 -15.57 -14.21
N LYS A 66 -18.76 -14.77 -13.57
CA LYS A 66 -19.26 -13.51 -14.12
C LYS A 66 -18.18 -12.44 -14.22
N PHE A 67 -17.33 -12.34 -13.22
CA PHE A 67 -16.33 -11.29 -13.12
C PHE A 67 -14.92 -11.74 -13.49
N GLY A 68 -14.68 -13.05 -13.65
CA GLY A 68 -13.35 -13.61 -13.93
C GLY A 68 -12.38 -13.44 -12.76
N ILE A 69 -12.90 -13.18 -11.55
CA ILE A 69 -12.12 -12.85 -10.36
C ILE A 69 -12.39 -13.93 -9.31
N ASP A 70 -11.34 -14.56 -8.80
CA ASP A 70 -11.45 -15.41 -7.61
C ASP A 70 -11.87 -14.53 -6.42
N PHE A 71 -13.05 -14.81 -5.87
CA PHE A 71 -13.63 -14.02 -4.79
C PHE A 71 -12.77 -14.08 -3.52
N HIS A 72 -12.13 -15.22 -3.23
CA HIS A 72 -11.25 -15.35 -2.07
C HIS A 72 -9.99 -14.50 -2.24
N GLN A 73 -9.41 -14.53 -3.45
CA GLN A 73 -8.28 -13.68 -3.78
C GLN A 73 -8.65 -12.19 -3.71
N TRP A 74 -9.82 -11.82 -4.24
CA TRP A 74 -10.33 -10.46 -4.16
C TRP A 74 -10.52 -10.00 -2.73
N GLU A 75 -11.17 -10.79 -1.89
CA GLU A 75 -11.39 -10.45 -0.48
C GLU A 75 -10.07 -10.27 0.27
N LYS A 76 -9.10 -11.16 0.03
CA LYS A 76 -7.75 -11.02 0.58
C LYS A 76 -7.08 -9.71 0.14
N THR A 77 -7.03 -9.45 -1.17
CA THR A 77 -6.42 -8.22 -1.71
C THR A 77 -7.15 -6.97 -1.26
N PHE A 78 -8.46 -7.03 -1.04
CA PHE A 78 -9.24 -5.91 -0.50
C PHE A 78 -8.81 -5.57 0.94
N HIS A 79 -8.67 -6.57 1.81
CA HIS A 79 -8.20 -6.36 3.19
C HIS A 79 -6.76 -5.86 3.23
N GLU A 80 -5.88 -6.40 2.39
CA GLU A 80 -4.50 -5.92 2.26
C GLU A 80 -4.45 -4.46 1.81
N ASN A 81 -5.27 -4.07 0.83
CA ASN A 81 -5.35 -2.67 0.37
C ASN A 81 -5.89 -1.73 1.45
N GLN A 82 -6.84 -2.16 2.28
CA GLN A 82 -7.30 -1.36 3.42
C GLN A 82 -6.16 -1.14 4.41
N LYS A 83 -5.41 -2.20 4.74
CA LYS A 83 -4.26 -2.10 5.64
C LYS A 83 -3.17 -1.17 5.09
N PHE A 84 -2.82 -1.29 3.81
CA PHE A 84 -1.85 -0.38 3.19
C PHE A 84 -2.32 1.08 3.21
N LYS A 85 -3.62 1.32 3.05
CA LYS A 85 -4.18 2.67 3.14
C LYS A 85 -4.02 3.26 4.54
N GLU A 86 -4.26 2.47 5.58
CA GLU A 86 -4.03 2.88 6.97
C GLU A 86 -2.55 3.17 7.24
N GLU A 87 -1.64 2.30 6.81
CA GLU A 87 -0.19 2.49 6.94
C GLU A 87 0.29 3.76 6.22
N ILE A 88 -0.22 4.04 5.01
CA ILE A 88 0.10 5.26 4.27
C ILE A 88 -0.33 6.51 5.04
N GLU A 89 -1.50 6.52 5.66
CA GLU A 89 -1.95 7.65 6.46
C GLU A 89 -1.09 7.84 7.73
N GLN A 90 -0.69 6.75 8.39
CA GLN A 90 0.23 6.81 9.53
C GLN A 90 1.62 7.36 9.13
N LEU A 91 2.13 6.96 7.97
CA LEU A 91 3.40 7.47 7.46
C LEU A 91 3.30 8.96 7.10
N LYS A 92 2.20 9.39 6.48
CA LYS A 92 1.96 10.81 6.16
C LYS A 92 1.90 11.68 7.41
N THR A 93 1.23 11.23 8.48
CA THR A 93 1.18 11.99 9.74
C THR A 93 2.56 12.09 10.37
N SER A 94 3.32 11.00 10.38
CA SER A 94 4.70 10.96 10.87
C SER A 94 5.61 11.94 10.12
N ILE A 95 5.53 11.95 8.78
CA ILE A 95 6.28 12.90 7.94
C ILE A 95 5.89 14.35 8.27
N ARG A 96 4.60 14.65 8.46
CA ARG A 96 4.16 16.01 8.83
C ARG A 96 4.72 16.46 10.17
N ILE A 97 4.73 15.58 11.18
CA ILE A 97 5.31 15.85 12.50
C ILE A 97 6.80 16.14 12.36
N GLU A 98 7.54 15.29 11.65
CA GLU A 98 8.98 15.47 11.45
C GLU A 98 9.31 16.75 10.66
N GLN A 99 8.51 17.09 9.65
CA GLN A 99 8.64 18.35 8.93
C GLN A 99 8.41 19.57 9.85
N ALA A 100 7.42 19.51 10.74
CA ALA A 100 7.16 20.56 11.72
C ALA A 100 8.33 20.72 12.71
N LYS A 101 8.86 19.61 13.23
CA LYS A 101 10.06 19.60 14.08
C LYS A 101 11.26 20.22 13.36
N ASN A 102 11.52 19.82 12.12
CA ASN A 102 12.63 20.34 11.32
C ASN A 102 12.51 21.85 11.09
N ARG A 103 11.29 22.35 10.83
CA ARG A 103 11.03 23.80 10.73
C ARG A 103 11.32 24.53 12.04
N SER A 104 10.93 23.95 13.18
CA SER A 104 11.21 24.52 14.50
C SER A 104 12.71 24.55 14.81
N LEU A 105 13.41 23.44 14.58
CA LEU A 105 14.86 23.35 14.76
C LEU A 105 15.62 24.34 13.89
N LYS A 106 15.22 24.51 12.62
CA LYS A 106 15.80 25.53 11.73
C LYS A 106 15.62 26.95 12.25
N ARG A 107 14.48 27.25 12.90
CA ARG A 107 14.25 28.57 13.52
C ARG A 107 15.14 28.77 14.74
N MET A 108 15.24 27.77 15.61
CA MET A 108 16.11 27.82 16.79
C MET A 108 17.58 27.99 16.39
N LEU A 109 18.06 27.21 15.42
CA LEU A 109 19.43 27.33 14.90
C LEU A 109 19.72 28.72 14.34
N LYS A 110 18.77 29.31 13.60
CA LYS A 110 18.91 30.69 13.10
C LYS A 110 18.96 31.72 14.23
N ALA A 111 18.18 31.53 15.29
CA ALA A 111 18.19 32.42 16.45
C ALA A 111 19.50 32.30 17.21
N GLU A 112 20.04 31.09 17.38
CA GLU A 112 21.36 30.84 17.97
C GLU A 112 22.47 31.53 17.18
N TYR A 113 22.49 31.37 15.85
CA TYR A 113 23.46 32.07 15.00
C TYR A 113 23.35 33.59 15.07
N ALA A 114 22.15 34.14 15.26
CA ALA A 114 21.97 35.58 15.43
C ALA A 114 22.47 36.10 16.78
N LEU A 115 22.56 35.23 17.80
CA LEU A 115 23.06 35.55 19.14
C LEU A 115 24.56 35.28 19.29
N SER A 116 25.14 34.42 18.45
CA SER A 116 26.57 34.14 18.47
C SER A 116 27.34 35.16 17.63
N ASP A 117 28.40 35.76 18.19
CA ASP A 117 29.36 36.61 17.45
C ASP A 117 30.28 35.81 16.50
N THR A 118 29.96 34.53 16.23
CA THR A 118 30.76 33.69 15.34
C THR A 118 30.51 34.11 13.88
N PRO A 119 31.57 34.35 13.10
CA PRO A 119 31.40 34.69 11.69
C PRO A 119 30.67 33.53 10.98
N PRO A 120 29.73 33.84 10.07
CA PRO A 120 29.00 32.82 9.34
C PRO A 120 29.99 31.87 8.64
N LEU A 121 29.67 30.57 8.61
CA LEU A 121 30.49 29.56 7.94
C LEU A 121 30.80 30.02 6.50
N THR A 122 32.08 30.31 6.25
CA THR A 122 32.55 30.68 4.93
C THR A 122 32.71 29.42 4.09
N LEU A 123 32.64 29.59 2.76
CA LEU A 123 32.79 28.47 1.82
C LEU A 123 34.08 27.68 2.04
N THR A 124 35.17 28.39 2.41
CA THR A 124 36.46 27.78 2.74
C THR A 124 36.40 27.02 4.06
N SER A 125 35.74 27.53 5.09
CA SER A 125 35.60 26.82 6.38
C SER A 125 34.72 25.56 6.26
N LEU A 126 33.69 25.58 5.40
CA LEU A 126 32.87 24.41 5.11
C LEU A 126 33.68 23.27 4.45
N LEU A 127 34.65 23.62 3.60
CA LEU A 127 35.53 22.68 2.92
C LEU A 127 36.80 22.32 3.72
N GLY A 128 36.98 22.90 4.91
CA GLY A 128 38.21 22.75 5.70
C GLY A 128 39.45 23.38 5.06
N LEU A 129 39.26 24.37 4.17
CA LEU A 129 40.32 25.10 3.50
C LEU A 129 40.67 26.39 4.24
N GLU A 130 41.92 26.84 4.12
CA GLU A 130 42.36 28.07 4.75
C GLU A 130 41.58 29.31 4.23
N PRO A 131 41.35 30.33 5.09
CA PRO A 131 40.74 31.58 4.67
C PRO A 131 41.66 32.29 3.67
N GLY A 132 41.33 32.22 2.37
CA GLY A 132 42.17 32.71 1.28
C GLY A 132 42.60 31.65 0.27
N ALA A 133 42.14 30.40 0.41
CA ALA A 133 42.36 29.37 -0.58
C ALA A 133 41.89 29.79 -1.97
N ASP A 134 42.71 29.51 -2.98
CA ASP A 134 42.41 29.83 -4.37
C ASP A 134 41.14 29.13 -4.87
N MET A 135 40.42 29.79 -5.78
CA MET A 135 39.16 29.31 -6.36
C MET A 135 39.33 27.95 -7.03
N ASP A 136 40.50 27.65 -7.58
CA ASP A 136 40.80 26.34 -8.15
C ASP A 136 40.91 25.22 -7.11
N SER A 137 41.41 25.53 -5.91
CA SER A 137 41.46 24.60 -4.78
C SER A 137 40.06 24.33 -4.24
N ILE A 138 39.24 25.37 -4.11
CA ILE A 138 37.82 25.27 -3.71
C ILE A 138 37.04 24.38 -4.70
N ARG A 139 37.22 24.60 -6.01
CA ARG A 139 36.58 23.78 -7.05
C ARG A 139 37.01 22.32 -7.00
N LYS A 140 38.28 22.04 -6.70
CA LYS A 140 38.80 20.67 -6.60
C LYS A 140 38.14 19.92 -5.45
N GLU A 141 38.00 20.55 -4.28
CA GLU A 141 37.33 19.92 -3.12
C GLU A 141 35.84 19.70 -3.38
N TYR A 142 35.13 20.67 -3.97
CA TYR A 142 33.73 20.46 -4.38
C TYR A 142 33.57 19.28 -5.34
N LYS A 143 34.48 19.13 -6.32
CA LYS A 143 34.46 17.98 -7.23
C LYS A 143 34.66 16.64 -6.51
N LYS A 144 35.48 16.59 -5.45
CA LYS A 144 35.66 15.37 -4.65
C LYS A 144 34.38 15.03 -3.89
N ILE A 145 33.75 16.02 -3.25
CA ILE A 145 32.48 15.85 -2.52
C ILE A 145 31.37 15.40 -3.48
N LEU A 146 31.24 16.03 -4.65
CA LEU A 146 30.26 15.65 -5.67
C LEU A 146 30.48 14.23 -6.19
N LYS A 147 31.73 13.80 -6.38
CA LYS A 147 32.03 12.42 -6.77
C LYS A 147 31.62 11.41 -5.70
N ALA A 148 31.78 11.74 -4.42
CA ALA A 148 31.39 10.90 -3.30
C ALA A 148 29.86 10.87 -3.10
N LEU A 149 29.17 11.99 -3.34
CA LEU A 149 27.71 12.11 -3.22
C LEU A 149 26.94 11.63 -4.46
N HIS A 150 27.63 11.25 -5.55
CA HIS A 150 26.96 10.91 -6.81
C HIS A 150 26.03 9.69 -6.64
N PRO A 151 24.77 9.74 -7.13
CA PRO A 151 23.83 8.63 -7.04
C PRO A 151 24.35 7.31 -7.63
N ASP A 152 25.01 7.38 -8.79
CA ASP A 152 25.63 6.21 -9.43
C ASP A 152 26.73 5.52 -8.59
N ARG A 153 27.22 6.19 -7.54
CA ARG A 153 28.18 5.63 -6.57
C ARG A 153 27.54 5.29 -5.22
N GLY A 154 26.21 5.27 -5.14
CA GLY A 154 25.45 5.03 -3.91
C GLY A 154 25.35 6.26 -2.99
N GLY A 155 25.65 7.46 -3.50
CA GLY A 155 25.47 8.71 -2.76
C GLY A 155 24.03 9.24 -2.79
N ASP A 156 23.74 10.22 -1.93
CA ASP A 156 22.41 10.83 -1.81
C ASP A 156 22.21 11.90 -2.89
N GLU A 157 21.26 11.66 -3.79
CA GLU A 157 20.88 12.57 -4.89
C GLU A 157 20.49 13.98 -4.40
N ARG A 158 19.83 14.08 -3.25
CA ARG A 158 19.40 15.38 -2.70
C ARG A 158 20.60 16.18 -2.21
N LEU A 159 21.52 15.51 -1.53
CA LEU A 159 22.77 16.14 -1.12
C LEU A 159 23.62 16.50 -2.33
N PHE A 160 23.72 15.62 -3.32
CA PHE A 160 24.43 15.90 -4.57
C PHE A 160 23.90 17.18 -5.23
N LYS A 161 22.58 17.33 -5.37
CA LYS A 161 21.95 18.52 -5.95
C LYS A 161 22.30 19.79 -5.19
N VAL A 162 22.19 19.78 -3.86
CA VAL A 162 22.53 20.94 -3.02
C VAL A 162 24.00 21.34 -3.21
N PHE A 163 24.92 20.38 -3.12
CA PHE A 163 26.35 20.66 -3.30
C PHE A 163 26.70 21.06 -4.74
N TYR A 164 25.94 20.58 -5.72
CA TYR A 164 26.13 20.93 -7.12
C TYR A 164 25.72 22.38 -7.38
N ASP A 165 24.58 22.83 -6.83
CA ASP A 165 24.14 24.23 -6.89
C ASP A 165 25.18 25.17 -6.28
N HIS A 166 25.81 24.77 -5.17
CA HIS A 166 26.92 25.53 -4.58
C HIS A 166 28.16 25.54 -5.48
N TYR A 167 28.52 24.40 -6.08
CA TYR A 167 29.64 24.32 -7.02
C TYR A 167 29.44 25.21 -8.25
N GLU A 168 28.22 25.30 -8.81
CA GLU A 168 27.94 26.18 -9.95
C GLU A 168 28.14 27.65 -9.62
N LYS A 169 27.70 28.10 -8.43
CA LYS A 169 27.92 29.48 -7.96
C LYS A 169 29.40 29.83 -7.82
N VAL A 170 30.24 28.85 -7.46
CA VAL A 170 31.70 29.00 -7.34
C VAL A 170 32.39 28.96 -8.70
N LYS A 171 31.81 28.23 -9.65
CA LYS A 171 32.33 28.10 -11.02
C LYS A 171 32.04 29.36 -11.84
N ASP A 172 30.81 29.87 -11.78
CA ASP A 172 30.33 31.06 -12.49
C ASP A 172 29.75 32.09 -11.49
N PRO A 173 30.58 32.97 -10.89
CA PRO A 173 30.09 33.97 -9.95
C PRO A 173 29.14 35.01 -10.59
N ALA A 174 29.08 35.09 -11.93
CA ALA A 174 28.21 35.99 -12.69
C ALA A 174 26.75 35.49 -12.85
N LYS A 175 26.43 34.27 -12.36
CA LYS A 175 25.07 33.70 -12.39
C LYS A 175 24.34 33.77 -11.05
N SER A 176 24.90 34.45 -10.04
CA SER A 176 24.33 34.56 -8.70
C SER A 176 23.56 35.85 -8.44
#